data_AF-A0A4R8M1Z5-F1
#
_entry.id   AF-A0A4R8M1Z5-F1
#
_cell.length_a   1.000
_cell.length_b   1.000
_cell.length_c   1.000
_cell.angle_alpha   90.00
_cell.angle_beta   90.00
_cell.angle_gamma   90.00
#
_symmetry.space_group_name_H-M   'P 1'
#
loop_
_entity.id
_entity.type
_entity.pdbx_description
1 polymer ?
#
loop_
_entity_poly.entity_id
_entity_poly.type
_entity_poly.pdbx_seq_one_letter_code
_entity_poly.pdbx_strand_id
1 'polypeptide(L)'
;METMVLERARGCMIGQLAGDALGSLVEFESTESIRRKYPGGLRELADGGTFNTIAGQPTDDSEMALMLARTLVERKTYDAEATL
;
A
#
# COMPACT_ATOMS: atom_id res chain seq x y z
N MET A 1 -21.82 8.93 14.13
CA MET A 1 -20.43 9.32 14.50
C MET A 1 -19.50 8.12 14.41
N GLU A 2 -19.83 7.00 15.05
CA GLU A 2 -19.07 5.74 15.02
C GLU A 2 -18.86 5.16 13.60
N THR A 3 -19.89 5.22 12.75
CA THR A 3 -19.81 4.79 11.34
C THR A 3 -18.77 5.56 10.53
N MET A 4 -18.67 6.88 10.71
CA MET A 4 -17.70 7.71 9.99
C MET A 4 -16.26 7.42 10.40
N VAL A 5 -16.03 7.08 11.68
CA VAL A 5 -14.69 6.70 12.16
C VAL A 5 -14.27 5.36 11.54
N LEU A 6 -15.18 4.39 11.51
CA LEU A 6 -14.91 3.09 10.87
C LEU A 6 -14.67 3.22 9.35
N GLU A 7 -15.45 4.05 8.66
CA GLU A 7 -15.24 4.33 7.23
C GLU A 7 -13.87 4.95 6.96
N ARG A 8 -13.44 5.91 7.78
CA ARG A 8 -12.11 6.52 7.67
C ARG A 8 -10.99 5.53 7.99
N ALA A 9 -11.16 4.69 9.01
CA ALA A 9 -10.18 3.66 9.34
C ALA A 9 -10.02 2.63 8.20
N ARG A 10 -11.12 2.20 7.59
CA ARG A 10 -11.09 1.32 6.40
C ARG A 10 -10.47 2.02 5.20
N GLY A 11 -10.83 3.28 4.97
CA GLY A 11 -10.26 4.10 3.90
C GLY A 11 -8.75 4.30 4.07
N CYS A 12 -8.26 4.43 5.31
CA CYS A 12 -6.83 4.49 5.60
C CYS A 12 -6.12 3.20 5.17
N MET A 13 -6.62 2.04 5.61
CA MET A 13 -6.03 0.74 5.25
C MET A 13 -6.06 0.49 3.74
N ILE A 14 -7.23 0.64 3.11
CA ILE A 14 -7.37 0.40 1.66
C ILE A 14 -6.59 1.42 0.84
N GLY A 15 -6.58 2.68 1.27
CA GLY A 15 -5.83 3.76 0.61
C GLY A 15 -4.33 3.54 0.66
N GLN A 16 -3.81 3.01 1.77
CA GLN A 16 -2.41 2.61 1.88
C GLN A 16 -2.09 1.50 0.88
N LEU A 17 -2.89 0.42 0.83
CA LEU A 17 -2.69 -0.69 -0.10
C LEU A 17 -2.74 -0.22 -1.57
N ALA A 18 -3.69 0.64 -1.91
CA ALA A 18 -3.81 1.19 -3.26
C ALA A 18 -2.64 2.12 -3.61
N GLY A 19 -2.17 2.93 -2.65
CA GLY A 19 -1.05 3.85 -2.84
C GLY A 19 0.29 3.13 -3.03
N ASP A 20 0.54 2.10 -2.22
CA ASP A 20 1.68 1.18 -2.35
C ASP A 20 1.68 0.52 -3.74
N ALA A 21 0.62 -0.22 -4.07
CA ALA A 21 0.54 -0.95 -5.33
C ALA A 21 0.65 -0.03 -6.57
N LEU A 22 0.09 1.18 -6.51
CA LEU A 22 0.22 2.15 -7.60
C LEU A 22 1.63 2.75 -7.65
N GLY A 23 2.20 3.12 -6.50
CA GLY A 23 3.52 3.75 -6.40
C GLY A 23 4.66 2.84 -6.84
N SER A 24 4.57 1.53 -6.55
CA SER A 24 5.59 0.54 -6.90
C SER A 24 5.84 0.41 -8.40
N LEU A 25 4.87 0.80 -9.25
CA LEU A 25 5.01 0.82 -10.72
C LEU A 25 6.06 1.80 -11.23
N VAL A 26 6.44 2.78 -10.40
CA VAL A 26 7.37 3.86 -10.75
C VAL A 26 8.42 4.09 -9.66
N GLU A 27 8.57 3.15 -8.73
CA GLU A 27 9.60 3.24 -7.71
C GLU A 27 10.99 3.39 -8.35
N PHE A 28 11.82 4.25 -7.79
CA PHE A 28 13.14 4.63 -8.33
C PHE A 28 13.14 5.35 -9.68
N GLU A 29 11.99 5.58 -10.34
CA GLU A 29 11.92 6.41 -11.54
C GLU A 29 12.00 7.91 -11.20
N SER A 30 12.63 8.69 -12.09
CA SER A 30 12.64 10.16 -11.98
C SER A 30 11.27 10.74 -12.34
N THR A 31 10.95 11.92 -11.80
CA THR A 31 9.68 12.61 -12.13
C THR A 31 9.54 12.86 -13.64
N GLU A 32 10.64 13.15 -14.34
CA GLU A 32 10.66 13.35 -15.79
C GLU A 32 10.38 12.04 -16.55
N SER A 33 10.90 10.90 -16.09
CA SER A 33 10.58 9.59 -16.65
C SER A 33 9.10 9.28 -16.49
N ILE A 34 8.57 9.47 -15.28
CA ILE A 34 7.17 9.22 -14.95
C ILE A 34 6.25 10.06 -15.82
N ARG A 35 6.52 11.37 -15.96
CA ARG A 35 5.69 12.27 -16.79
C ARG A 35 5.71 11.89 -18.28
N ARG A 36 6.84 11.38 -18.78
CA ARG A 36 6.96 10.93 -20.17
C ARG A 36 6.21 9.61 -20.40
N LYS A 37 6.29 8.67 -19.46
CA LYS A 37 5.61 7.36 -19.50
C LYS A 37 4.11 7.48 -19.25
N TYR A 38 3.71 8.38 -18.36
CA TYR A 38 2.33 8.63 -17.93
C TYR A 38 1.96 10.12 -18.06
N PRO A 39 1.74 10.63 -19.28
CA PRO A 39 1.42 12.05 -19.50
C PRO A 39 0.11 12.51 -18.84
N GLY A 40 -0.83 11.58 -18.59
CA GLY A 40 -2.06 11.81 -17.84
C GLY A 40 -1.96 11.58 -16.32
N GLY A 41 -0.75 11.32 -15.82
CA GLY A 41 -0.49 10.79 -14.49
C GLY A 41 -0.66 9.26 -14.44
N LEU A 42 -0.05 8.66 -13.43
CA LEU A 42 -0.22 7.25 -13.13
C LEU A 42 -1.59 7.05 -12.44
N ARG A 43 -2.51 6.34 -13.10
CA ARG A 43 -3.91 6.20 -12.65
C ARG A 43 -4.42 4.77 -12.56
N GLU A 44 -3.75 3.85 -13.23
CA GLU A 44 -4.18 2.47 -13.36
C GLU A 44 -3.21 1.56 -12.63
N LEU A 45 -3.75 0.57 -11.93
CA LEU A 45 -2.99 -0.58 -11.45
C LEU A 45 -2.69 -1.48 -12.66
N ALA A 46 -1.42 -1.83 -12.84
CA ALA A 46 -0.94 -2.61 -13.98
C ALA A 46 0.11 -3.61 -13.52
N ASP A 47 0.42 -4.59 -14.36
CA ASP A 47 1.56 -5.48 -14.13
C ASP A 47 2.89 -4.72 -14.34
N GLY A 48 3.96 -5.16 -13.68
CA GLY A 48 5.31 -4.67 -13.91
C GLY A 48 5.89 -3.88 -12.73
N GLY A 49 6.44 -2.70 -13.01
CA GLY A 49 7.17 -1.90 -12.01
C GLY A 49 8.53 -2.47 -11.65
N THR A 50 9.12 -1.94 -10.58
CA THR A 50 10.47 -2.30 -10.11
C THR A 50 10.60 -3.78 -9.78
N PHE A 51 9.57 -4.38 -9.22
CA PHE A 51 9.58 -5.76 -8.73
C PHE A 51 8.82 -6.74 -9.65
N ASN A 52 8.36 -6.29 -10.81
CA ASN A 52 7.58 -7.09 -11.76
C ASN A 52 6.36 -7.79 -11.11
N THR A 53 5.59 -7.01 -10.34
CA THR A 53 4.39 -7.46 -9.63
C THR A 53 3.19 -7.57 -10.57
N ILE A 54 2.14 -8.29 -10.15
CA ILE A 54 0.84 -8.25 -10.86
C ILE A 54 0.04 -7.01 -10.45
N ALA A 55 -0.90 -6.58 -11.29
CA ALA A 55 -1.76 -5.43 -11.02
C ALA A 55 -2.43 -5.50 -9.65
N GLY A 56 -2.13 -4.52 -8.79
CA GLY A 56 -2.71 -4.40 -7.44
C GLY A 56 -2.02 -5.24 -6.37
N GLN A 57 -0.94 -5.95 -6.69
CA GLN A 57 -0.13 -6.62 -5.68
C GLN A 57 0.63 -5.57 -4.84
N PRO A 58 0.53 -5.63 -3.50
CA PRO A 58 1.28 -4.73 -2.61
C PRO A 58 2.77 -5.09 -2.52
N THR A 59 3.56 -4.17 -1.98
CA THR A 59 4.94 -4.42 -1.53
C THR A 59 5.02 -4.49 -0.01
N ASP A 60 6.23 -4.38 0.52
CA ASP A 60 6.56 -4.45 1.95
C ASP A 60 5.79 -3.43 2.81
N ASP A 61 5.52 -2.21 2.32
CA ASP A 61 4.68 -1.23 3.02
C ASP A 61 3.36 -1.84 3.52
N SER A 62 2.61 -2.50 2.63
CA SER A 62 1.33 -3.09 3.00
C SER A 62 1.43 -4.48 3.59
N GLU A 63 2.42 -5.29 3.21
CA GLU A 63 2.65 -6.58 3.87
C GLU A 63 3.00 -6.40 5.35
N MET A 64 3.88 -5.45 5.68
CA MET A 64 4.25 -5.11 7.06
C MET A 64 3.08 -4.50 7.83
N ALA A 65 2.29 -3.62 7.21
CA ALA A 65 1.10 -3.06 7.84
C ALA A 65 0.04 -4.14 8.16
N LEU A 66 -0.17 -5.09 7.24
CA LEU A 66 -1.06 -6.23 7.45
C LEU A 66 -0.54 -7.15 8.57
N MET A 67 0.78 -7.39 8.61
CA MET A 67 1.43 -8.15 9.67
C MET A 67 1.18 -7.50 11.04
N LEU A 68 1.48 -6.20 11.18
CA LEU A 68 1.21 -5.45 12.42
C LEU A 68 -0.26 -5.48 12.82
N ALA A 69 -1.18 -5.26 11.87
CA ALA A 69 -2.61 -5.29 12.14
C ALA A 69 -3.07 -6.66 12.67
N ARG A 70 -2.58 -7.77 12.09
CA ARG A 70 -2.87 -9.13 12.55
C ARG A 70 -2.35 -9.36 13.98
N THR A 71 -1.11 -8.98 14.27
CA THR A 71 -0.54 -9.08 15.62
C THR A 71 -1.36 -8.31 16.65
N LEU A 72 -1.77 -7.07 16.34
CA LEU A 72 -2.58 -6.25 17.25
C LEU A 72 -3.97 -6.87 17.50
N VAL A 73 -4.58 -7.45 16.47
CA VAL A 73 -5.88 -8.13 16.60
C VAL A 73 -5.75 -9.39 17.47
N GLU A 74 -4.67 -10.15 17.31
CA GLU A 74 -4.42 -11.39 18.06
C GLU A 74 -4.05 -11.10 19.52
N ARG A 75 -3.04 -10.26 19.75
CA ARG A 75 -2.46 -10.01 21.07
C ARG A 75 -3.23 -8.99 21.90
N LYS A 76 -4.08 -8.17 21.27
CA LYS A 76 -4.78 -7.02 21.89
C LYS A 76 -3.84 -5.98 22.53
N THR A 77 -2.55 -6.05 22.22
CA THR A 77 -1.52 -5.12 22.67
C THR A 77 -0.46 -4.99 21.60
N TYR A 78 0.22 -3.85 21.57
CA TYR A 78 1.47 -3.70 20.83
C TYR A 78 2.58 -4.45 21.56
N ASP A 79 3.42 -5.13 20.78
CA ASP A 79 4.59 -5.88 21.23
C ASP A 79 5.68 -5.69 20.17
N ALA A 80 6.75 -4.97 20.53
CA ALA A 80 7.83 -4.63 19.61
C ALA A 80 8.68 -5.84 19.20
N GLU A 81 8.63 -6.92 19.99
CA GLU A 81 9.40 -8.15 19.76
C GLU A 81 8.51 -9.25 19.14
N ALA A 82 7.24 -8.94 18.84
CA ALA A 82 6.35 -9.87 18.19
C ALA A 82 6.85 -10.14 16.76
N THR A 83 7.37 -11.34 16.56
CA THR A 83 7.62 -11.92 15.26
C THR A 83 6.39 -12.75 14.89
N LEU A 84 5.81 -12.47 13.72
CA LEU A 84 4.77 -13.30 13.09
C LEU A 84 5.42 -14.36 12.21
#